data_AF-A0A7W7PGG0-F1
#
_entry.id   AF-A0A7W7PGG0-F1
#
_cell.length_a   1.000
_cell.length_b   1.000
_cell.length_c   1.000
_cell.angle_alpha   90.00
_cell.angle_beta   90.00
_cell.angle_gamma   90.00
#
_symmetry.space_group_name_H-M   'P 1'
#
loop_
_entity.id
_entity.type
_entity.pdbx_description
1 polymer ?
#
loop_
_entity_poly.entity_id
_entity_poly.type
_entity_poly.pdbx_seq_one_letter_code
_entity_poly.pdbx_strand_id
1 'polypeptide(L)'
;MLDAAWKQMVERLKEAGADAKISIEVQPNGRAKLNVEKLHALGEPKSLAWLRKRVEKMLPKIDLPDLLFEVHSWTGFLNAFVHLGDGKTRMNDLTTSVVALLVSAACNIGMTPVINPKIEALTRSRLVHVDQYCLRADTIAAANAALIEAQGKVPIVQHWGKGMLASVDGLRLVVPVRTIDAAPSPKYFAKKKGITWLNAINDQVIGIGQMVPGTPRDSLFHPGRAAEPGRRGEAGDGRHRQRLLLRHGLRHLQDARLPVLPAVQGP
;
A
#
# COMPACT_ATOMS: atom_id res chain seq x y z
N MET A 1 -0.32 18.60 32.27
CA MET A 1 0.19 17.61 31.28
C MET A 1 1.58 17.98 30.73
N LEU A 2 1.81 19.20 30.23
CA LEU A 2 3.14 19.61 29.72
C LEU A 2 4.27 19.48 30.76
N ASP A 3 4.02 19.84 32.02
CA ASP A 3 5.05 19.82 33.07
C ASP A 3 5.54 18.39 33.41
N ALA A 4 4.65 17.40 33.37
CA ALA A 4 4.99 16.00 33.58
C ALA A 4 5.80 15.41 32.42
N ALA A 5 5.43 15.75 31.18
CA ALA A 5 6.16 15.34 29.98
C ALA A 5 7.58 15.94 29.94
N TRP A 6 7.73 17.20 30.36
CA TRP A 6 9.04 17.85 30.49
C TRP A 6 9.91 17.20 31.56
N LYS A 7 9.36 16.92 32.74
CA LYS A 7 10.08 16.19 33.79
C LYS A 7 10.53 14.80 33.31
N GLN A 8 9.67 14.09 32.60
CA GLN A 8 10.00 12.78 32.04
C GLN A 8 11.09 12.86 30.97
N MET A 9 11.06 13.86 30.10
CA MET A 9 12.12 14.11 29.11
C MET A 9 13.47 14.42 29.80
N VAL A 10 13.46 15.24 30.84
CA VAL A 10 14.67 15.58 31.62
C VAL A 10 15.28 14.34 32.26
N GLU A 11 14.46 13.46 32.85
CA GLU A 11 14.97 12.20 33.41
C GLU A 11 15.52 11.27 32.32
N ARG A 12 14.86 11.16 31.15
CA ARG A 12 15.37 10.38 30.02
C ARG A 12 16.67 10.93 29.44
N LEU A 13 16.83 12.25 29.41
CA LEU A 13 18.08 12.89 28.98
C LEU A 13 19.23 12.65 29.96
N LYS A 14 18.94 12.65 31.28
CA LYS A 14 19.93 12.30 32.31
C LYS A 14 20.33 10.82 32.23
N GLU A 15 19.36 9.92 32.05
CA GLU A 15 19.60 8.49 31.85
C GLU A 15 20.47 8.22 30.60
N ALA A 16 20.22 8.96 29.51
CA ALA A 16 20.97 8.83 28.26
C ALA A 16 22.38 9.46 28.30
N GLY A 17 22.67 10.35 29.25
CA GLY A 17 24.01 10.89 29.48
C GLY A 17 24.66 11.49 28.22
N ALA A 18 25.93 11.16 27.97
CA ALA A 18 26.68 11.62 26.78
C ALA A 18 26.22 11.00 25.45
N ASP A 19 25.37 9.95 25.50
CA ASP A 19 24.75 9.36 24.31
C ASP A 19 23.50 10.14 23.85
N ALA A 20 23.01 11.07 24.69
CA ALA A 20 21.95 11.99 24.33
C ALA A 20 22.46 13.02 23.31
N LYS A 21 22.25 12.71 22.03
CA LYS A 21 22.54 13.56 20.86
C LYS A 21 21.59 14.76 20.73
N ILE A 22 21.31 15.43 21.84
CA ILE A 22 20.31 16.49 21.95
C ILE A 22 20.97 17.68 22.66
N SER A 23 21.05 18.82 21.98
CA SER A 23 21.47 20.10 22.55
C SER A 23 20.31 21.09 22.60
N ILE A 24 20.29 21.93 23.64
CA ILE A 24 19.28 22.97 23.81
C ILE A 24 19.98 24.32 23.68
N GLU A 25 19.69 25.05 22.62
CA GLU A 25 20.15 26.43 22.43
C GLU A 25 19.05 27.39 22.84
N VAL A 26 19.28 28.20 23.89
CA VAL A 26 18.36 29.29 24.23
C VAL A 26 18.71 30.49 23.37
N GLN A 27 17.79 30.85 22.45
CA GLN A 27 17.96 32.01 21.60
C GLN A 27 17.89 33.31 22.43
N PRO A 28 18.49 34.42 21.94
CA PRO A 28 18.47 35.72 22.63
C PRO A 28 17.06 36.27 22.94
N ASN A 29 16.03 35.74 22.29
CA ASN A 29 14.62 36.07 22.51
C ASN A 29 13.94 35.22 23.62
N GLY A 30 14.72 34.42 24.36
CA GLY A 30 14.23 33.54 25.42
C GLY A 30 13.59 32.23 24.95
N ARG A 31 13.58 31.93 23.65
CA ARG A 31 13.05 30.65 23.12
C ARG A 31 14.13 29.58 23.10
N ALA A 32 13.86 28.45 23.75
CA ALA A 32 14.70 27.26 23.67
C ALA A 32 14.48 26.54 22.33
N LYS A 33 15.57 26.27 21.61
CA LYS A 33 15.61 25.47 20.39
C LYS A 33 16.28 24.13 20.70
N LEU A 34 15.56 23.05 20.48
CA LEU A 34 16.08 21.69 20.57
C LEU A 34 16.79 21.33 19.26
N ASN A 35 18.10 21.14 19.30
CA ASN A 35 18.87 20.60 18.19
C ASN A 35 19.14 19.11 18.49
N VAL A 36 18.67 18.24 17.61
CA VAL A 36 18.97 16.81 17.68
C VAL A 36 20.01 16.52 16.62
N GLU A 37 21.19 16.04 17.02
CA GLU A 37 22.21 15.63 16.05
C GLU A 37 21.68 14.46 15.22
N LYS A 38 22.08 14.40 13.95
CA LYS A 38 21.69 13.30 13.07
C LYS A 38 22.13 11.98 13.69
N LEU A 39 21.21 11.02 13.82
CA LEU A 39 21.61 9.64 14.10
C LEU A 39 22.54 9.18 12.98
N HIS A 40 23.80 8.91 13.35
CA HIS A 40 24.73 8.22 12.47
C HIS A 40 24.20 6.82 12.21
N ALA A 41 24.34 6.34 10.98
CA ALA A 41 24.00 4.96 10.64
C ALA A 41 24.81 4.03 11.54
N LEU A 42 24.11 3.17 12.28
CA LEU A 42 24.74 2.07 13.00
C LEU A 42 25.36 1.15 11.94
N GLY A 43 26.65 0.82 12.12
CA GLY A 43 27.32 -0.14 11.23
C GLY A 43 26.61 -1.50 11.29
N GLU A 44 26.58 -2.22 10.16
CA GLU A 44 25.95 -3.54 10.11
C GLU A 44 26.74 -4.55 10.97
N PRO A 45 26.11 -5.17 11.99
CA PRO A 45 26.77 -6.17 12.81
C PRO A 45 27.16 -7.40 11.97
N LYS A 46 28.31 -8.00 12.28
CA LYS A 46 28.76 -9.25 11.63
C LYS A 46 27.71 -10.37 11.72
N SER A 47 26.97 -10.42 12.82
CA SER A 47 25.87 -11.37 13.03
C SER A 47 24.72 -11.18 12.04
N LEU A 48 24.35 -9.93 11.73
CA LEU A 48 23.29 -9.61 10.76
C LEU A 48 23.71 -10.01 9.35
N ALA A 49 24.94 -9.67 8.96
CA ALA A 49 25.48 -10.05 7.67
C ALA A 49 25.58 -11.58 7.49
N TRP A 50 25.97 -12.29 8.54
CA TRP A 50 25.98 -13.76 8.56
C TRP A 50 24.56 -14.34 8.40
N LEU A 51 23.59 -13.83 9.16
CA LEU A 51 22.20 -14.28 9.11
C LEU A 51 21.59 -14.06 7.72
N ARG A 52 21.77 -12.87 7.14
CA ARG A 52 21.27 -12.55 5.79
C ARG A 52 21.80 -13.53 4.76
N LYS A 53 23.11 -13.78 4.74
CA LYS A 53 23.73 -14.78 3.85
C LYS A 53 23.19 -16.19 4.06
N ARG A 54 22.86 -16.56 5.31
CA ARG A 54 22.29 -17.88 5.61
C ARG A 54 20.87 -18.01 5.07
N VAL A 55 20.05 -16.99 5.25
CA VAL A 55 18.66 -16.92 4.77
C VAL A 55 18.62 -16.89 3.24
N GLU A 56 19.45 -16.07 2.59
CA GLU A 56 19.53 -16.01 1.12
C GLU A 56 19.85 -17.36 0.49
N LYS A 57 20.71 -18.16 1.12
CA LYS A 57 21.03 -19.53 0.66
C LYS A 57 19.87 -20.52 0.82
N MET A 58 18.88 -20.21 1.65
CA MET A 58 17.70 -21.05 1.87
C MET A 58 16.52 -20.67 0.97
N LEU A 59 16.55 -19.48 0.34
CA LEU A 59 15.49 -19.05 -0.56
C LEU A 59 15.54 -19.85 -1.87
N PRO A 60 14.43 -20.48 -2.29
CA PRO A 60 14.37 -21.19 -3.55
C PRO A 60 14.51 -20.21 -4.71
N LYS A 61 15.14 -20.67 -5.80
CA LYS A 61 15.12 -19.96 -7.09
C LYS A 61 13.88 -20.43 -7.85
N ILE A 62 12.88 -19.56 -7.95
CA ILE A 62 11.61 -19.82 -8.61
C ILE A 62 11.27 -18.64 -9.52
N ASP A 63 10.66 -18.93 -10.67
CA ASP A 63 10.17 -17.89 -11.57
C ASP A 63 8.93 -17.21 -10.99
N LEU A 64 8.78 -15.91 -11.26
CA LEU A 64 7.67 -15.12 -10.70
C LEU A 64 6.26 -15.68 -11.02
N PRO A 65 5.96 -16.14 -12.25
CA PRO A 65 4.68 -16.79 -12.53
C PRO A 65 4.43 -18.04 -11.70
N ASP A 66 5.45 -18.90 -11.55
CA ASP A 66 5.35 -20.14 -10.79
C ASP A 66 5.12 -19.85 -9.30
N LEU A 67 5.80 -18.84 -8.76
CA LEU A 67 5.57 -18.36 -7.40
C LEU A 67 4.12 -17.90 -7.21
N LEU A 68 3.53 -17.21 -8.18
CA LEU A 68 2.12 -16.79 -8.09
C LEU A 68 1.16 -17.99 -8.11
N PHE A 69 1.45 -19.03 -8.90
CA PHE A 69 0.66 -20.26 -8.88
C PHE A 69 0.83 -21.04 -7.57
N GLU A 70 2.05 -21.12 -7.04
CA GLU A 70 2.31 -21.74 -5.75
C GLU A 70 1.55 -21.01 -4.65
N VAL A 71 1.67 -19.68 -4.56
CA VAL A 71 0.92 -18.84 -3.61
C VAL A 71 -0.58 -19.03 -3.77
N HIS A 72 -1.06 -19.10 -5.01
CA HIS A 72 -2.47 -19.36 -5.27
C HIS A 72 -2.94 -20.71 -4.72
N SER A 73 -2.11 -21.76 -4.77
CA SER A 73 -2.48 -23.09 -4.30
C SER A 73 -2.88 -23.14 -2.81
N TRP A 74 -2.30 -22.28 -1.97
CA TRP A 74 -2.59 -22.22 -0.53
C TRP A 74 -3.35 -20.98 -0.06
N THR A 75 -3.52 -19.95 -0.90
CA THR A 75 -4.35 -18.76 -0.57
C THR A 75 -5.64 -18.65 -1.35
N GLY A 76 -5.72 -19.24 -2.54
CA GLY A 76 -6.83 -19.04 -3.45
C GLY A 76 -6.95 -17.62 -4.03
N PHE A 77 -5.97 -16.73 -3.86
CA PHE A 77 -6.14 -15.29 -4.17
C PHE A 77 -6.58 -15.00 -5.63
N LEU A 78 -6.13 -15.80 -6.60
CA LEU A 78 -6.54 -15.62 -8.01
C LEU A 78 -8.04 -15.84 -8.25
N ASN A 79 -8.74 -16.52 -7.34
CA ASN A 79 -10.20 -16.72 -7.44
C ASN A 79 -10.99 -15.41 -7.28
N ALA A 80 -10.37 -14.36 -6.74
CA ALA A 80 -10.98 -13.03 -6.62
C ALA A 80 -11.17 -12.34 -7.98
N PHE A 81 -10.43 -12.74 -9.02
CA PHE A 81 -10.50 -12.14 -10.36
C PHE A 81 -11.68 -12.69 -11.17
N VAL A 82 -12.87 -12.28 -10.77
CA VAL A 82 -14.14 -12.64 -11.44
C VAL A 82 -14.51 -11.65 -12.52
N HIS A 83 -15.24 -12.11 -13.55
CA HIS A 83 -15.74 -11.26 -14.62
C HIS A 83 -16.81 -10.26 -14.13
N LEU A 84 -16.86 -9.05 -14.72
CA LEU A 84 -17.71 -7.92 -14.29
C LEU A 84 -19.22 -8.21 -14.28
N GLY A 85 -19.69 -9.20 -15.03
CA GLY A 85 -21.08 -9.67 -15.00
C GLY A 85 -21.21 -11.01 -14.29
N ASP A 86 -21.39 -10.97 -12.96
CA ASP A 86 -21.90 -11.94 -11.95
C ASP A 86 -21.94 -13.48 -12.19
N GLY A 87 -21.31 -14.02 -13.22
CA GLY A 87 -21.37 -15.45 -13.53
C GLY A 87 -19.98 -16.00 -13.74
N LYS A 88 -19.63 -17.02 -12.96
CA LYS A 88 -18.46 -17.91 -13.13
C LYS A 88 -17.98 -17.87 -14.58
N THR A 89 -16.82 -17.27 -14.80
CA THR A 89 -16.25 -17.14 -16.13
C THR A 89 -16.07 -18.55 -16.67
N ARG A 90 -16.76 -18.92 -17.76
CA ARG A 90 -16.60 -20.22 -18.45
C ARG A 90 -15.26 -20.34 -19.19
N MET A 91 -14.34 -19.48 -18.83
CA MET A 91 -13.04 -19.33 -19.43
C MET A 91 -12.11 -20.35 -18.79
N ASN A 92 -11.73 -21.36 -19.56
CA ASN A 92 -10.66 -22.27 -19.17
C ASN A 92 -9.37 -21.47 -18.93
N ASP A 93 -8.58 -21.87 -17.93
CA ASP A 93 -7.27 -21.29 -17.60
C ASP A 93 -7.29 -19.76 -17.40
N LEU A 94 -8.36 -19.23 -16.80
CA LEU A 94 -8.46 -17.82 -16.45
C LEU A 94 -7.31 -17.37 -15.53
N THR A 95 -6.93 -18.22 -14.55
CA THR A 95 -5.82 -17.96 -13.63
C THR A 95 -4.51 -17.71 -14.39
N THR A 96 -4.25 -18.46 -15.47
CA THR A 96 -3.08 -18.26 -16.34
C THR A 96 -3.10 -16.90 -17.03
N SER A 97 -4.26 -16.48 -17.57
CA SER A 97 -4.41 -15.14 -18.15
C SER A 97 -4.18 -14.05 -17.10
N VAL A 98 -4.70 -14.22 -15.89
CA VAL A 98 -4.53 -13.25 -14.79
C VAL A 98 -3.07 -13.17 -14.35
N VAL A 99 -2.38 -14.29 -14.15
CA VAL A 99 -0.95 -14.31 -13.79
C VAL A 99 -0.11 -13.60 -14.84
N ALA A 100 -0.35 -13.87 -16.13
CA ALA A 100 0.34 -13.21 -17.22
C ALA A 100 0.15 -11.68 -17.18
N LEU A 101 -1.07 -11.20 -16.92
CA LEU A 101 -1.36 -9.77 -16.80
C LEU A 101 -0.75 -9.15 -15.55
N LEU A 102 -0.79 -9.83 -14.39
CA LEU A 102 -0.17 -9.36 -13.15
C LEU A 102 1.33 -9.20 -13.32
N VAL A 103 2.01 -10.19 -13.91
CA VAL A 103 3.46 -10.11 -14.20
C VAL A 103 3.75 -9.00 -15.20
N SER A 104 2.95 -8.91 -16.27
CA SER A 104 3.08 -7.86 -17.28
C SER A 104 3.01 -6.45 -16.68
N ALA A 105 2.01 -6.21 -15.81
CA ALA A 105 1.78 -4.92 -15.17
C ALA A 105 2.80 -4.62 -14.07
N ALA A 106 3.08 -5.58 -13.18
CA ALA A 106 3.98 -5.39 -12.04
C ALA A 106 5.44 -5.20 -12.47
N CYS A 107 5.87 -5.88 -13.54
CA CYS A 107 7.23 -5.76 -14.06
C CYS A 107 7.38 -4.64 -15.11
N ASN A 108 6.31 -3.90 -15.44
CA ASN A 108 6.32 -2.85 -16.48
C ASN A 108 6.84 -3.33 -17.85
N ILE A 109 6.63 -4.60 -18.20
CA ILE A 109 7.14 -5.20 -19.45
C ILE A 109 6.12 -5.15 -20.60
N GLY A 110 4.88 -4.74 -20.32
CA GLY A 110 3.79 -4.71 -21.30
C GLY A 110 3.31 -6.11 -21.68
N MET A 111 2.26 -6.21 -22.51
CA MET A 111 1.63 -7.50 -22.84
C MET A 111 2.41 -8.32 -23.88
N THR A 112 3.23 -7.68 -24.72
CA THR A 112 3.96 -8.35 -25.82
C THR A 112 4.75 -9.58 -25.36
N PRO A 113 5.54 -9.53 -24.25
CA PRO A 113 6.32 -10.67 -23.79
C PRO A 113 5.50 -11.84 -23.25
N VAL A 114 4.24 -11.61 -22.84
CA VAL A 114 3.37 -12.65 -22.26
C VAL A 114 2.35 -13.20 -23.25
N ILE A 115 2.31 -12.67 -24.48
CA ILE A 115 1.42 -13.15 -25.54
C ILE A 115 2.01 -14.42 -26.17
N ASN A 116 1.22 -15.48 -26.21
CA ASN A 116 1.54 -16.69 -26.94
C ASN A 116 0.32 -17.16 -27.76
N PRO A 117 0.34 -17.02 -29.10
CA PRO A 117 -0.78 -17.43 -29.95
C PRO A 117 -1.11 -18.93 -29.92
N LYS A 118 -0.16 -19.78 -29.48
CA LYS A 118 -0.35 -21.23 -29.40
C LYS A 118 -1.16 -21.66 -28.16
N ILE A 119 -1.31 -20.77 -27.18
CA ILE A 119 -1.98 -21.05 -25.90
C ILE A 119 -3.18 -20.10 -25.80
N GLU A 120 -4.40 -20.66 -25.80
CA GLU A 120 -5.65 -19.87 -25.81
C GLU A 120 -5.67 -18.79 -24.71
N ALA A 121 -5.27 -19.18 -23.48
CA ALA A 121 -5.19 -18.32 -22.30
C ALA A 121 -4.23 -17.12 -22.44
N LEU A 122 -3.26 -17.21 -23.35
CA LEU A 122 -2.22 -16.21 -23.58
C LEU A 122 -2.35 -15.52 -24.94
N THR A 123 -3.45 -15.75 -25.67
CA THR A 123 -3.71 -15.00 -26.91
C THR A 123 -3.94 -13.53 -26.59
N ARG A 124 -3.55 -12.63 -27.50
CA ARG A 124 -3.72 -11.18 -27.32
C ARG A 124 -5.17 -10.81 -27.04
N SER A 125 -6.11 -11.35 -27.82
CA SER A 125 -7.55 -11.10 -27.66
C SER A 125 -8.04 -11.53 -26.28
N ARG A 126 -7.56 -12.68 -25.79
CA ARG A 126 -7.89 -13.18 -24.46
C ARG A 126 -7.37 -12.27 -23.36
N LEU A 127 -6.10 -11.90 -23.40
CA LEU A 127 -5.48 -11.05 -22.39
C LEU A 127 -6.12 -9.64 -22.34
N VAL A 128 -6.44 -9.04 -23.49
CA VAL A 128 -7.15 -7.75 -23.54
C VAL A 128 -8.53 -7.86 -22.89
N HIS A 129 -9.24 -8.97 -23.13
CA HIS A 129 -10.55 -9.20 -22.52
C HIS A 129 -10.45 -9.37 -21.00
N VAL A 130 -9.50 -10.17 -20.51
CA VAL A 130 -9.30 -10.38 -19.07
C VAL A 130 -8.87 -9.08 -18.37
N ASP A 131 -7.99 -8.31 -18.98
CA ASP A 131 -7.58 -6.99 -18.48
C ASP A 131 -8.78 -6.05 -18.30
N GLN A 132 -9.66 -5.98 -19.30
CA GLN A 132 -10.83 -5.09 -19.26
C GLN A 132 -11.91 -5.51 -18.26
N TYR A 133 -12.17 -6.82 -18.14
CA TYR A 133 -13.35 -7.31 -17.41
C TYR A 133 -13.02 -7.97 -16.07
N CYS A 134 -11.79 -8.40 -15.82
CA CYS A 134 -11.41 -9.14 -14.61
C CYS A 134 -10.41 -8.36 -13.73
N LEU A 135 -9.46 -7.62 -14.32
CA LEU A 135 -8.50 -6.81 -13.55
C LEU A 135 -9.13 -5.46 -13.18
N ARG A 136 -9.66 -5.38 -11.97
CA ARG A 136 -10.39 -4.21 -11.47
C ARG A 136 -9.94 -3.89 -10.04
N ALA A 137 -10.21 -2.67 -9.60
CA ALA A 137 -9.82 -2.24 -8.26
C ALA A 137 -10.45 -3.11 -7.15
N ASP A 138 -11.71 -3.55 -7.33
CA ASP A 138 -12.42 -4.44 -6.41
C ASP A 138 -11.83 -5.85 -6.39
N THR A 139 -11.48 -6.41 -7.55
CA THR A 139 -10.88 -7.75 -7.62
C THR A 139 -9.45 -7.78 -7.08
N ILE A 140 -8.67 -6.72 -7.34
CA ILE A 140 -7.34 -6.53 -6.74
C ILE A 140 -7.44 -6.38 -5.22
N ALA A 141 -8.41 -5.61 -4.72
CA ALA A 141 -8.62 -5.45 -3.28
C ALA A 141 -9.01 -6.79 -2.61
N ALA A 142 -9.90 -7.56 -3.22
CA ALA A 142 -10.29 -8.89 -2.74
C ALA A 142 -9.13 -9.89 -2.78
N ALA A 143 -8.32 -9.87 -3.84
CA ALA A 143 -7.09 -10.67 -3.94
C ALA A 143 -6.10 -10.32 -2.82
N ASN A 144 -5.87 -9.02 -2.58
CA ASN A 144 -4.99 -8.55 -1.50
C ASN A 144 -5.52 -8.98 -0.13
N ALA A 145 -6.83 -8.93 0.11
CA ALA A 145 -7.41 -9.38 1.36
C ALA A 145 -7.11 -10.86 1.64
N ALA A 146 -7.21 -11.73 0.63
CA ALA A 146 -6.85 -13.14 0.75
C ALA A 146 -5.37 -13.35 1.09
N LEU A 147 -4.47 -12.58 0.47
CA LEU A 147 -3.04 -12.62 0.78
C LEU A 147 -2.72 -12.12 2.20
N ILE A 148 -3.37 -11.04 2.63
CA ILE A 148 -3.25 -10.46 3.98
C ILE A 148 -3.69 -11.47 5.04
N GLU A 149 -4.85 -12.12 4.82
CA GLU A 149 -5.36 -13.13 5.73
C GLU A 149 -4.41 -14.33 5.83
N ALA A 150 -3.85 -14.78 4.71
CA ALA A 150 -2.88 -15.87 4.70
C ALA A 150 -1.57 -15.50 5.41
N GLN A 151 -1.07 -14.28 5.21
CA GLN A 151 0.12 -13.77 5.92
C GLN A 151 -0.10 -13.74 7.44
N GLY A 152 -1.27 -13.30 7.90
CA GLY A 152 -1.60 -13.27 9.33
C GLY A 152 -1.55 -14.64 10.02
N LYS A 153 -1.67 -15.74 9.25
CA LYS A 153 -1.59 -17.13 9.74
C LYS A 153 -0.15 -17.66 9.85
N VAL A 154 0.85 -16.94 9.32
CA VAL A 154 2.26 -17.36 9.41
C VAL A 154 2.77 -17.15 10.84
N PRO A 155 3.32 -18.18 11.51
CA PRO A 155 3.69 -18.09 12.94
C PRO A 155 4.62 -16.93 13.29
N ILE A 156 5.59 -16.62 12.43
CA ILE A 156 6.55 -15.53 12.69
C ILE A 156 5.89 -14.15 12.73
N VAL A 157 4.77 -13.96 12.02
CA VAL A 157 4.09 -12.67 11.93
C VAL A 157 3.50 -12.25 13.27
N GLN A 158 3.10 -13.20 14.10
CA GLN A 158 2.62 -12.94 15.47
C GLN A 158 3.68 -12.34 16.39
N HIS A 159 4.97 -12.51 16.05
CA HIS A 159 6.08 -11.89 16.78
C HIS A 159 6.39 -10.46 16.31
N TRP A 160 5.91 -10.05 15.14
CA TRP A 160 6.14 -8.69 14.62
C TRP A 160 5.14 -7.69 15.20
N GLY A 161 3.88 -8.11 15.36
CA GLY A 161 2.82 -7.25 15.86
C GLY A 161 1.44 -7.90 15.79
N LYS A 162 0.44 -7.18 16.28
CA LYS A 162 -0.97 -7.65 16.34
C LYS A 162 -1.81 -7.17 15.15
N GLY A 163 -1.22 -6.45 14.19
CA GLY A 163 -1.94 -5.85 13.06
C GLY A 163 -2.71 -4.58 13.43
N MET A 164 -2.50 -4.07 14.65
CA MET A 164 -3.30 -2.98 15.24
C MET A 164 -2.63 -1.61 15.12
N LEU A 165 -1.35 -1.57 14.79
CA LEU A 165 -0.58 -0.35 14.61
C LEU A 165 -0.26 -0.17 13.14
N ALA A 166 -0.51 1.01 12.60
CA ALA A 166 -0.14 1.37 11.23
C ALA A 166 0.65 2.68 11.22
N SER A 167 1.75 2.69 10.48
CA SER A 167 2.51 3.88 10.14
C SER A 167 2.13 4.32 8.74
N VAL A 168 1.73 5.57 8.57
CA VAL A 168 1.41 6.15 7.27
C VAL A 168 2.47 7.19 6.91
N ASP A 169 3.18 6.96 5.80
CA ASP A 169 4.13 7.91 5.25
C ASP A 169 3.70 8.35 3.84
N GLY A 170 4.18 9.52 3.41
CA GLY A 170 3.88 10.10 2.12
C GLY A 170 5.13 10.42 1.32
N LEU A 171 5.42 9.61 0.30
CA LEU A 171 6.47 9.90 -0.67
C LEU A 171 5.97 10.93 -1.69
N ARG A 172 6.74 11.99 -1.91
CA ARG A 172 6.35 13.08 -2.82
C ARG A 172 7.19 13.04 -4.08
N LEU A 173 6.51 13.00 -5.22
CA LEU A 173 7.12 12.89 -6.54
C LEU A 173 6.74 14.12 -7.37
N VAL A 174 7.75 14.81 -7.90
CA VAL A 174 7.54 15.88 -8.88
C VAL A 174 7.23 15.23 -10.23
N VAL A 175 6.13 15.63 -10.85
CA VAL A 175 5.73 15.09 -12.15
C VAL A 175 6.04 16.12 -13.24
N PRO A 176 6.96 15.82 -14.18
CA PRO A 176 7.36 16.77 -15.22
C PRO A 176 6.30 16.93 -16.32
N VAL A 177 5.46 15.91 -16.54
CA VAL A 177 4.43 15.89 -17.58
C VAL A 177 3.09 16.38 -17.01
N ARG A 178 2.27 17.04 -17.83
CA ARG A 178 0.90 17.40 -17.45
C ARG A 178 0.04 16.13 -17.39
N THR A 179 -0.28 15.68 -16.19
CA THR A 179 -1.19 14.54 -15.95
C THR A 179 -2.40 14.98 -15.12
N ILE A 180 -3.49 14.20 -15.18
CA ILE A 180 -4.71 14.49 -14.41
C ILE A 180 -4.46 14.29 -12.91
N ASP A 181 -3.53 13.39 -12.57
CA ASP A 181 -3.24 12.97 -11.21
C ASP A 181 -2.21 13.86 -10.51
N ALA A 182 -1.58 14.81 -11.22
CA ALA A 182 -0.61 15.74 -10.64
C ALA A 182 -1.26 17.10 -10.35
N ALA A 183 -1.09 17.59 -9.12
CA ALA A 183 -1.60 18.90 -8.71
C ALA A 183 -0.45 19.82 -8.22
N PRO A 184 -0.59 21.15 -8.37
CA PRO A 184 0.40 22.09 -7.85
C PRO A 184 0.35 22.14 -6.32
N SER A 185 1.51 22.23 -5.68
CA SER A 185 1.62 22.52 -4.24
C SER A 185 2.81 23.44 -3.99
N PRO A 186 2.59 24.74 -3.68
CA PRO A 186 3.69 25.68 -3.49
C PRO A 186 4.68 25.25 -2.39
N LYS A 187 4.19 24.58 -1.34
CA LYS A 187 5.01 24.12 -0.21
C LYS A 187 5.97 22.98 -0.58
N TYR A 188 5.55 22.07 -1.47
CA TYR A 188 6.26 20.82 -1.73
C TYR A 188 6.81 20.69 -3.15
N PHE A 189 6.18 21.36 -4.11
CA PHE A 189 6.51 21.31 -5.53
C PHE A 189 6.85 22.69 -6.11
N ALA A 190 6.83 23.75 -5.28
CA ALA A 190 7.04 25.14 -5.71
C ALA A 190 6.12 25.51 -6.90
N LYS A 191 6.69 25.83 -8.07
CA LYS A 191 5.95 26.14 -9.31
C LYS A 191 5.58 24.90 -10.14
N LYS A 192 6.01 23.71 -9.72
CA LYS A 192 5.77 22.43 -10.41
C LYS A 192 4.50 21.76 -9.88
N LYS A 193 4.06 20.72 -10.59
CA LYS A 193 3.03 19.80 -10.12
C LYS A 193 3.68 18.52 -9.60
N GLY A 194 2.99 17.86 -8.69
CA GLY A 194 3.46 16.61 -8.14
C GLY A 194 2.33 15.75 -7.61
N ILE A 195 2.72 14.56 -7.22
CA ILE A 195 1.87 13.51 -6.69
C ILE A 195 2.43 13.12 -5.33
N THR A 196 1.54 12.86 -4.38
CA THR A 196 1.91 12.23 -3.12
C THR A 196 1.46 10.77 -3.16
N TRP A 197 2.41 9.85 -3.03
CA TRP A 197 2.16 8.44 -2.77
C TRP A 197 2.07 8.22 -1.27
N LEU A 198 0.87 7.96 -0.76
CA LEU A 198 0.67 7.56 0.62
C LEU A 198 0.87 6.06 0.73
N ASN A 199 1.68 5.63 1.70
CA ASN A 199 1.89 4.24 2.02
C ASN A 199 1.59 4.03 3.51
N ALA A 200 0.68 3.13 3.82
CA ALA A 200 0.35 2.72 5.18
C ALA A 200 0.86 1.30 5.39
N ILE A 201 1.78 1.10 6.32
CA ILE A 201 2.34 -0.21 6.68
C ILE A 201 1.95 -0.53 8.11
N ASN A 202 1.42 -1.72 8.36
CA ASN A 202 1.11 -2.19 9.71
C ASN A 202 2.33 -2.83 10.41
N ASP A 203 2.19 -3.10 11.70
CA ASP A 203 3.17 -3.81 12.54
C ASP A 203 3.38 -5.29 12.16
N GLN A 204 2.66 -5.79 11.15
CA GLN A 204 2.87 -7.11 10.52
C GLN A 204 3.53 -6.99 9.13
N VAL A 205 4.06 -5.81 8.78
CA VAL A 205 4.76 -5.54 7.52
C VAL A 205 3.83 -5.70 6.29
N ILE A 206 2.54 -5.47 6.48
CA ILE A 206 1.54 -5.42 5.41
C ILE A 206 1.32 -3.96 5.02
N GLY A 207 1.54 -3.63 3.75
CA GLY A 207 1.43 -2.29 3.21
C GLY A 207 0.25 -2.11 2.27
N ILE A 208 -0.47 -1.00 2.39
CA ILE A 208 -1.39 -0.48 1.37
C ILE A 208 -0.93 0.89 0.89
N GLY A 209 -1.03 1.13 -0.42
CA GLY A 209 -0.59 2.37 -1.04
C GLY A 209 -1.69 3.06 -1.82
N GLN A 210 -1.71 4.39 -1.81
CA GLN A 210 -2.65 5.20 -2.58
C GLN A 210 -1.97 6.44 -3.17
N MET A 211 -2.37 6.77 -4.39
CA MET A 211 -1.92 7.97 -5.10
C MET A 211 -2.87 9.14 -4.81
N VAL A 212 -2.31 10.27 -4.39
CA VAL A 212 -3.06 11.50 -4.10
C VAL A 212 -2.50 12.66 -4.92
N PRO A 213 -3.33 13.33 -5.74
CA PRO A 213 -2.93 14.55 -6.43
C PRO A 213 -2.58 15.68 -5.45
N GLY A 214 -1.36 16.22 -5.53
CA GLY A 214 -0.96 17.37 -4.71
C GLY A 214 -0.65 17.01 -3.25
N THR A 215 -0.94 17.93 -2.33
CA THR A 215 -0.78 17.70 -0.88
C THR A 215 -2.08 17.88 -0.10
N PRO A 216 -2.36 17.00 0.88
CA PRO A 216 -3.64 16.87 1.56
C PRO A 216 -3.84 17.96 2.61
N ARG A 217 -3.94 19.22 2.18
CA ARG A 217 -4.41 20.30 3.06
C ARG A 217 -5.95 20.35 3.14
N ASP A 218 -6.66 19.55 2.34
CA ASP A 218 -8.11 19.38 2.38
C ASP A 218 -8.48 17.92 2.71
N SER A 219 -9.23 17.76 3.80
CA SER A 219 -9.36 16.58 4.64
C SER A 219 -10.41 15.55 4.19
N LEU A 220 -10.49 15.26 2.88
CA LEU A 220 -11.52 14.35 2.33
C LEU A 220 -11.06 12.93 1.99
N PHE A 221 -9.76 12.65 2.00
CA PHE A 221 -9.21 11.31 1.78
C PHE A 221 -8.47 10.83 3.02
N HIS A 222 -9.23 10.62 4.10
CA HIS A 222 -8.79 9.81 5.23
C HIS A 222 -9.44 8.42 5.07
N PRO A 223 -8.70 7.31 5.14
CA PRO A 223 -9.24 5.95 4.97
C PRO A 223 -10.18 5.49 6.11
N GLY A 224 -10.77 6.41 6.88
CA GLY A 224 -11.59 6.09 8.06
C GLY A 224 -12.75 7.05 8.37
N ARG A 225 -13.28 7.83 7.41
CA ARG A 225 -14.40 8.73 7.71
C ARG A 225 -15.47 8.79 6.60
N ALA A 226 -16.49 7.94 6.69
CA ALA A 226 -17.81 8.18 6.12
C ALA A 226 -18.88 7.30 6.80
N ALA A 227 -19.33 7.71 7.99
CA ALA A 227 -20.62 7.31 8.54
C ALA A 227 -21.51 8.57 8.59
N GLU A 228 -22.40 8.71 7.60
CA GLU A 228 -23.82 9.11 7.70
C GLU A 228 -24.37 9.62 6.35
N PRO A 229 -25.59 9.22 5.94
CA PRO A 229 -26.15 9.54 4.63
C PRO A 229 -27.08 10.77 4.68
N GLY A 230 -26.89 11.74 3.76
CA GLY A 230 -27.82 12.86 3.66
C GLY A 230 -27.63 13.81 2.47
N ARG A 231 -28.57 13.69 1.51
CA ARG A 231 -29.09 14.69 0.54
C ARG A 231 -28.39 14.96 -0.80
N ARG A 232 -29.28 15.01 -1.80
CA ARG A 232 -29.18 15.09 -3.28
C ARG A 232 -28.61 16.40 -3.83
N GLY A 233 -28.21 16.32 -5.11
CA GLY A 233 -28.31 17.41 -6.10
C GLY A 233 -27.95 16.92 -7.51
N GLU A 234 -28.95 16.85 -8.41
CA GLU A 234 -28.86 16.45 -9.83
C GLU A 234 -28.46 17.61 -10.78
N ALA A 235 -28.07 17.22 -12.01
CA ALA A 235 -27.97 17.92 -13.30
C ALA A 235 -26.55 17.75 -13.89
N GLY A 236 -26.29 17.34 -15.13
CA GLY A 236 -27.09 17.14 -16.33
C GLY A 236 -26.15 17.38 -17.53
N ASP A 237 -26.12 16.41 -18.44
CA ASP A 237 -25.65 16.47 -19.84
C ASP A 237 -24.16 16.20 -20.22
N GLY A 238 -23.96 15.13 -21.00
CA GLY A 238 -23.41 15.29 -22.35
C GLY A 238 -21.90 15.26 -22.57
N ARG A 239 -21.17 14.24 -22.05
CA ARG A 239 -19.96 13.66 -22.72
C ARG A 239 -19.46 12.42 -21.96
N HIS A 240 -20.07 11.28 -22.28
CA HIS A 240 -19.87 9.97 -21.68
C HIS A 240 -18.75 9.17 -22.37
N ARG A 241 -17.67 8.84 -21.64
CA ARG A 241 -17.06 7.47 -21.57
C ARG A 241 -15.74 7.34 -20.79
N GLN A 242 -15.18 8.39 -20.21
CA GLN A 242 -14.02 8.27 -19.29
C GLN A 242 -14.27 8.74 -17.85
N ARG A 243 -15.46 9.27 -17.55
CA ARG A 243 -15.81 9.84 -16.22
C ARG A 243 -16.38 8.85 -15.19
N LEU A 244 -16.60 7.58 -15.53
CA LEU A 244 -17.22 6.63 -14.60
C LEU A 244 -16.23 5.74 -13.84
N LEU A 245 -15.01 5.55 -14.34
CA LEU A 245 -14.03 4.63 -13.73
C LEU A 245 -13.42 5.16 -12.42
N LEU A 246 -13.43 6.49 -12.20
CA LEU A 246 -12.81 7.10 -11.02
C LEU A 246 -13.81 7.51 -9.92
N ARG A 247 -15.11 7.61 -10.19
CA ARG A 247 -16.11 8.02 -9.17
C ARG A 247 -16.73 6.87 -8.37
N HIS A 248 -16.70 5.63 -8.88
CA HIS A 248 -17.28 4.47 -8.18
C HIS A 248 -16.23 3.50 -7.60
N GLY A 249 -15.01 3.42 -8.15
CA GLY A 249 -13.92 2.64 -7.55
C GLY A 249 -13.39 3.21 -6.22
N LEU A 250 -13.70 4.48 -5.92
CA LEU A 250 -13.26 5.18 -4.71
C LEU A 250 -14.19 5.02 -3.49
N ARG A 251 -15.38 4.42 -3.63
CA ARG A 251 -16.26 4.15 -2.46
C ARG A 251 -16.05 2.75 -1.87
N HIS A 252 -15.85 1.72 -2.68
CA HIS A 252 -15.78 0.35 -2.17
C HIS A 252 -14.46 0.00 -1.46
N LEU A 253 -13.38 0.74 -1.71
CA LEU A 253 -12.13 0.64 -0.93
C LEU A 253 -12.21 1.33 0.44
N GLN A 254 -13.29 2.07 0.73
CA GLN A 254 -13.59 2.60 2.07
C GLN A 254 -14.33 1.58 2.95
N ASP A 255 -14.91 0.53 2.34
CA ASP A 255 -15.69 -0.50 3.03
C ASP A 255 -14.92 -1.78 3.35
N ALA A 256 -13.62 -1.85 3.01
CA ALA A 256 -12.73 -2.92 3.46
C ALA A 256 -12.47 -2.76 4.97
N ARG A 257 -13.48 -3.06 5.78
CA ARG A 257 -13.32 -3.32 7.20
C ARG A 257 -12.29 -4.44 7.30
N LEU A 258 -11.13 -4.17 7.87
CA LEU A 258 -10.33 -5.21 8.51
C LEU A 258 -11.30 -5.93 9.46
N PRO A 259 -11.52 -7.26 9.34
CA PRO A 259 -12.33 -7.97 10.32
C PRO A 259 -11.63 -7.83 11.67
N VAL A 260 -12.18 -6.97 12.53
CA VAL A 260 -11.87 -6.97 13.94
C VAL A 260 -12.46 -8.26 14.47
N LEU A 261 -11.62 -9.28 14.68
CA LEU A 261 -12.01 -10.51 15.35
C LEU A 261 -12.63 -10.11 16.71
N PRO A 262 -13.85 -10.59 17.05
CA PRO A 262 -14.44 -10.30 18.34
C PRO A 262 -13.51 -10.82 19.44
N ALA A 263 -13.28 -9.99 20.45
CA ALA A 263 -12.53 -10.40 21.63
C ALA A 263 -13.14 -11.67 22.19
N VAL A 264 -12.36 -12.75 22.20
CA VAL A 264 -12.70 -13.99 22.90
C VAL A 264 -12.82 -13.62 24.38
N GLN A 265 -14.06 -13.54 24.87
CA GLN A 265 -14.33 -13.54 26.30
C GLN A 265 -14.01 -14.94 26.80
N GLY A 266 -12.85 -15.06 27.43
CA GLY A 266 -12.49 -16.25 28.19
C GLY A 266 -13.22 -16.29 29.54
N PRO A 267 -13.29 -17.48 30.17
CA PRO A 267 -14.01 -17.73 31.42
C PRO A 267 -13.43 -16.97 32.63
#